data_AF-A0A3D0UND9-F1
#
_entry.id   AF-A0A3D0UND9-F1
#
_cell.length_a   1.000
_cell.length_b   1.000
_cell.length_c   1.000
_cell.angle_alpha   90.00
_cell.angle_beta   90.00
_cell.angle_gamma   90.00
#
_symmetry.space_group_name_H-M   'P 1'
#
loop_
_entity.id
_entity.type
_entity.pdbx_description
1 polymer ?
#
loop_
_entity_poly.entity_id
_entity_poly.type
_entity_poly.pdbx_seq_one_letter_code
_entity_poly.pdbx_strand_id
1 'polypeptide(L)' 'MKLTVIIPIYNEASTLGILLGRVKEVPIEKEILVV' A
#
# COMPACT_ATOMS: atom_id res chain seq x y z
N MET A 1 -2.82 -9.21 16.00
CA MET A 1 -3.74 -8.44 15.15
C MET A 1 -3.01 -8.15 13.84
N LYS A 2 -3.60 -8.46 12.69
CA LYS A 2 -2.98 -8.20 11.38
C LYS A 2 -3.20 -6.71 11.03
N LEU A 3 -2.14 -5.98 10.71
CA LEU A 3 -2.23 -4.57 10.35
C LEU A 3 -2.86 -4.45 8.95
N THR A 4 -3.89 -3.63 8.77
CA THR A 4 -4.48 -3.37 7.44
C THR A 4 -4.15 -1.94 7.01
N VAL A 5 -3.57 -1.79 5.83
CA VAL A 5 -3.25 -0.52 5.21
C VAL A 5 -4.26 -0.26 4.10
N ILE A 6 -5.11 0.75 4.28
CA ILE A 6 -6.06 1.20 3.26
C ILE A 6 -5.45 2.38 2.53
N ILE A 7 -5.40 2.29 1.20
CA ILE A 7 -4.81 3.31 0.34
C ILE A 7 -5.89 3.77 -0.64
N PRO A 8 -6.51 4.95 -0.43
CA PRO A 8 -7.41 5.55 -1.41
C PRO A 8 -6.60 6.17 -2.54
N ILE A 9 -6.96 5.88 -3.79
CA ILE A 9 -6.14 6.23 -4.96
C ILE A 9 -6.99 6.87 -6.05
N TYR A 10 -6.46 7.93 -6.66
CA TYR A 10 -7.05 8.57 -7.81
C TYR A 10 -5.96 9.02 -8.78
N ASN A 11 -6.02 8.55 -10.04
CA ASN A 11 -5.10 8.91 -11.12
C ASN A 11 -3.58 8.65 -10.89
N GLU A 12 -3.19 7.78 -9.96
CA GLU A 12 -1.78 7.46 -9.64
C GLU A 12 -1.17 6.37 -10.56
N ALA A 13 -1.58 6.28 -11.83
CA ALA A 13 -1.19 5.18 -12.72
C ALA A 13 0.34 5.02 -12.86
N SER A 14 1.09 6.13 -12.83
CA SER A 14 2.55 6.14 -12.98
C SER A 14 3.32 6.02 -11.65
N THR A 15 2.67 6.26 -10.52
CA THR A 15 3.30 6.45 -9.20
C THR A 15 2.90 5.39 -8.18
N LEU A 16 1.78 4.69 -8.41
CA LEU A 16 1.24 3.64 -7.52
C LEU A 16 2.29 2.59 -7.14
N GLY A 17 3.14 2.18 -8.08
CA GLY A 17 4.17 1.17 -7.84
C GLY A 17 5.18 1.60 -6.77
N ILE A 18 5.54 2.88 -6.73
CA ILE A 18 6.48 3.45 -5.75
C ILE A 18 5.87 3.40 -4.36
N LEU A 19 4.59 3.79 -4.23
CA LEU A 19 3.86 3.76 -2.98
C LEU A 19 3.71 2.34 -2.44
N LEU A 20 3.26 1.40 -3.28
CA LEU A 20 3.10 0.00 -2.89
C LEU A 20 4.44 -0.64 -2.51
N GLY A 21 5.53 -0.28 -3.19
CA GLY A 21 6.89 -0.72 -2.85
C GLY A 21 7.25 -0.33 -1.41
N ARG A 22 7.14 0.96 -1.08
CA ARG A 22 7.44 1.48 0.26
C ARG A 22 6.60 0.83 1.37
N VAL A 23 5.31 0.60 1.13
CA VAL A 23 4.42 -0.05 2.11
C VAL A 23 4.81 -1.53 2.32
N LYS A 24 5.23 -2.22 1.26
CA LYS A 24 5.68 -3.62 1.34
C LYS A 24 7.00 -3.76 2.10
N GLU A 25 7.94 -2.82 1.95
CA GLU A 25 9.27 -2.85 2.58
C GLU A 25 9.24 -2.82 4.12
N VAL A 26 8.17 -2.31 4.73
CA VAL A 26 8.03 -2.28 6.19
C VAL A 26 8.02 -3.73 6.73
N PRO A 27 8.91 -4.14 7.65
CA PRO A 27 9.05 -5.53 8.11
C PRO A 27 7.99 -5.89 9.16
N ILE A 28 6.73 -5.66 8.84
CA ILE A 28 5.55 -5.94 9.67
C ILE A 28 4.55 -6.68 8.79
N GLU A 29 3.95 -7.75 9.33
CA GLU A 29 2.87 -8.44 8.64
C GLU A 29 1.69 -7.50 8.44
N LYS A 30 1.28 -7.33 7.18
CA LYS A 30 0.19 -6.44 6.83
C LYS A 30 -0.59 -6.89 5.61
N GLU A 31 -1.83 -6.44 5.55
CA GLU A 31 -2.70 -6.52 4.38
C GLU A 31 -2.80 -5.14 3.73
N ILE A 32 -2.81 -5.07 2.40
CA ILE A 32 -2.90 -3.81 1.66
C ILE A 32 -4.19 -3.84 0.83
N LEU A 33 -5.06 -2.87 1.09
CA LEU A 33 -6.32 -2.69 0.38
C LEU A 33 -6.26 -1.36 -0.39
N VAL A 34 -6.32 -1.44 -1.72
CA VAL A 34 -6.35 -0.28 -2.62
C VAL A 34 -7.79 0.03 -2.97
N VAL A 35 -8.24 1.27 -2.75
CA VAL A 35 -9.62 1.75 -2.98
C VAL A 35 -9.62 2.88 -3.98
#